data_AF-A0A2M7M382-F1
#
_entry.id   AF-A0A2M7M382-F1
#
_cell.length_a   1.000
_cell.length_b   1.000
_cell.length_c   1.000
_cell.angle_alpha   90.00
_cell.angle_beta   90.00
_cell.angle_gamma   90.00
#
_symmetry.space_group_name_H-M   'P 1'
#
loop_
_entity.id
_entity.type
_entity.pdbx_description
1 polymer ?
#
loop_
_entity_poly.entity_id
_entity_poly.type
_entity_poly.pdbx_seq_one_letter_code
_entity_poly.pdbx_strand_id
1 'polypeptide(L)'
;MADEILGFVKSSIRKCNYRLTFHAEEERDADQITKEEIEEAILGKDTEIIEDYPNDPRGHSCLILGFTKEGRPIHLVCGVSQETVVIIITIYRPDPKEWINWRKRRE
;
A
#
# COMPACT_ATOMS: atom_id res chain seq x y z
N MET A 1 5.24 7.71 14.51
CA MET A 1 5.85 7.57 13.18
C MET A 1 5.01 6.69 12.25
N ALA A 2 4.93 5.36 12.43
CA ALA A 2 4.08 4.52 11.56
C ALA A 2 2.59 4.94 11.58
N ASP A 3 2.02 5.23 12.75
CA ASP A 3 0.64 5.73 12.87
C ASP A 3 0.42 7.09 12.19
N GLU A 4 1.41 7.97 12.22
CA GLU A 4 1.34 9.29 11.59
C GLU A 4 1.38 9.17 10.07
N ILE A 5 2.26 8.31 9.55
CA ILE A 5 2.35 8.00 8.11
C ILE A 5 1.05 7.36 7.64
N LEU A 6 0.55 6.36 8.37
CA LEU A 6 -0.70 5.70 8.02
C LEU A 6 -1.88 6.66 8.09
N GLY A 7 -1.91 7.56 9.07
CA GLY A 7 -2.90 8.64 9.18
C GLY A 7 -2.86 9.59 7.98
N PHE A 8 -1.66 10.01 7.56
CA PHE A 8 -1.45 10.81 6.35
C PHE A 8 -1.95 10.06 5.10
N VAL A 9 -1.53 8.80 4.92
CA VAL A 9 -1.95 7.98 3.78
C VAL A 9 -3.47 7.85 3.72
N LYS A 10 -4.13 7.46 4.81
CA LYS A 10 -5.59 7.36 4.86
C LYS A 10 -6.28 8.70 4.58
N SER A 11 -5.74 9.81 5.08
CA SER A 11 -6.26 11.15 4.80
C SER A 11 -6.15 11.52 3.31
N SER A 12 -5.03 11.18 2.67
CA SER A 12 -4.79 11.41 1.25
C SER A 12 -5.71 10.55 0.37
N ILE A 13 -5.90 9.26 0.69
CA ILE A 13 -6.84 8.39 -0.02
C ILE A 13 -8.29 8.92 0.05
N ARG A 14 -8.76 9.34 1.24
CA ARG A 14 -10.11 9.92 1.41
C ARG A 14 -10.36 11.17 0.58
N LYS A 15 -9.30 11.90 0.22
CA LYS A 15 -9.35 13.11 -0.61
C LYS A 15 -9.11 12.81 -2.09
N CYS A 16 -9.01 11.54 -2.47
CA CYS A 16 -8.57 11.11 -3.81
C CYS A 16 -7.23 11.74 -4.22
N ASN A 17 -6.37 12.02 -3.24
CA ASN A 17 -5.09 12.70 -3.42
C ASN A 17 -3.95 11.69 -3.40
N TYR A 18 -3.99 10.78 -4.37
CA TYR A 18 -2.97 9.77 -4.60
C TYR A 18 -2.77 9.54 -6.09
N ARG A 19 -1.62 9.01 -6.46
CA ARG A 19 -1.28 8.67 -7.84
C ARG A 19 -0.71 7.26 -7.91
N LEU A 20 -1.06 6.55 -8.97
CA LEU A 20 -0.43 5.28 -9.32
C LEU A 20 0.74 5.56 -10.26
N THR A 21 1.88 4.91 -10.04
CA THR A 21 2.93 4.85 -11.06
C THR A 21 2.47 3.98 -12.23
N PHE A 22 3.17 4.05 -13.36
CA PHE A 22 2.91 3.14 -14.49
C PHE A 22 3.06 1.67 -14.08
N HIS A 23 4.11 1.34 -13.32
CA HIS A 23 4.31 -0.01 -12.80
C HIS A 23 3.15 -0.46 -11.87
N ALA A 24 2.65 0.42 -11.00
CA ALA A 24 1.50 0.10 -10.16
C ALA A 24 0.22 -0.16 -10.98
N GLU A 25 0.02 0.56 -12.10
CA GLU A 25 -1.08 0.30 -13.03
C GLU A 25 -0.96 -1.08 -13.69
N GLU A 26 0.24 -1.47 -14.16
CA GLU A 26 0.48 -2.79 -14.75
C GLU A 26 0.25 -3.94 -13.75
N GLU A 27 0.79 -3.83 -12.54
CA GLU A 27 0.67 -4.88 -11.52
C GLU A 27 -0.77 -5.02 -11.02
N ARG A 28 -1.48 -3.91 -10.77
CA ARG A 28 -2.89 -3.99 -10.35
C ARG A 28 -3.76 -4.64 -11.44
N ASP A 29 -3.48 -4.38 -12.72
CA ASP A 29 -4.24 -4.96 -13.83
C ASP A 29 -3.94 -6.46 -13.95
N ALA A 30 -2.69 -6.88 -13.76
CA ALA A 30 -2.29 -8.28 -13.73
C ALA A 30 -2.99 -9.07 -12.59
N ASP A 31 -3.11 -8.45 -11.41
CA ASP A 31 -3.73 -9.06 -10.22
C ASP A 31 -5.24 -8.79 -10.08
N GLN A 32 -5.84 -8.15 -11.09
CA GLN A 32 -7.26 -7.78 -11.12
C GLN A 32 -7.68 -7.01 -9.85
N ILE A 33 -6.88 -6.01 -9.49
CA ILE A 33 -7.12 -5.11 -8.35
C ILE A 33 -7.75 -3.82 -8.86
N THR A 34 -8.95 -3.52 -8.38
CA THR A 34 -9.67 -2.29 -8.77
C THR A 34 -9.26 -1.09 -7.91
N LYS A 35 -9.58 0.12 -8.36
CA LYS A 35 -9.33 1.34 -7.55
C LYS A 35 -10.14 1.34 -6.25
N GLU A 36 -11.36 0.82 -6.30
CA GLU A 36 -12.20 0.65 -5.13
C GLU A 36 -11.56 -0.31 -4.11
N GLU A 37 -10.95 -1.41 -4.56
CA GLU A 37 -10.23 -2.34 -3.68
C GLU A 37 -8.99 -1.71 -3.04
N ILE A 38 -8.27 -0.83 -3.75
CA ILE A 38 -7.15 -0.06 -3.19
C ILE A 38 -7.65 0.82 -2.03
N GLU A 39 -8.74 1.55 -2.25
CA GLU A 39 -9.33 2.43 -1.24
C GLU A 39 -9.88 1.64 -0.05
N GLU A 40 -10.54 0.51 -0.30
CA GLU A 40 -10.99 -0.41 0.74
C GLU A 40 -9.84 -0.93 1.60
N ALA A 41 -8.77 -1.40 0.95
CA ALA A 41 -7.60 -1.94 1.63
C ALA A 41 -6.89 -0.91 2.50
N ILE A 42 -6.70 0.31 2.01
CA ILE A 42 -6.02 1.37 2.76
C ILE A 42 -6.92 1.95 3.87
N LEU A 43 -8.22 2.13 3.61
CA LEU A 43 -9.14 2.73 4.59
C LEU A 43 -9.68 1.73 5.61
N GLY A 44 -9.44 0.44 5.39
CA GLY A 44 -9.80 -0.65 6.28
C GLY A 44 -9.32 -0.49 7.72
N LYS A 45 -9.94 -1.25 8.63
CA LYS A 45 -9.57 -1.27 10.05
C LYS A 45 -8.28 -2.05 10.28
N ASP A 46 -8.09 -3.13 9.54
CA ASP A 46 -6.94 -4.04 9.64
C ASP A 46 -5.77 -3.63 8.73
N THR A 47 -5.72 -2.35 8.33
CA THR A 47 -4.61 -1.79 7.56
C THR A 47 -3.43 -1.50 8.47
N GLU A 48 -2.22 -1.91 8.06
CA GLU A 48 -0.99 -1.70 8.82
C GLU A 48 0.20 -1.48 7.89
N ILE A 49 1.19 -0.72 8.36
CA ILE A 49 2.51 -0.65 7.72
C ILE A 49 3.32 -1.84 8.22
N ILE A 50 3.74 -2.73 7.32
CA ILE A 50 4.49 -3.95 7.65
C ILE A 50 5.99 -3.82 7.38
N GLU A 51 6.40 -2.92 6.49
CA GLU A 51 7.81 -2.55 6.29
C GLU A 51 7.92 -1.03 6.09
N ASP A 52 8.96 -0.41 6.64
CA ASP A 52 9.20 1.04 6.56
C ASP A 52 10.61 1.31 6.00
N TYR A 53 10.70 2.17 5.00
CA TYR A 53 11.92 2.50 4.27
C TYR A 53 12.19 4.01 4.31
N PRO A 54 12.56 4.59 5.47
CA PRO A 54 12.78 6.03 5.61
C PRO A 54 13.97 6.56 4.82
N ASN A 55 14.94 5.69 4.50
CA ASN A 55 16.20 6.06 3.85
C ASN A 55 16.30 5.56 2.40
N ASP A 56 15.18 5.20 1.76
CA ASP A 56 15.22 4.82 0.34
C ASP A 56 15.79 5.98 -0.50
N PRO A 57 16.71 5.74 -1.44
CA PRO A 57 17.32 6.78 -2.26
C PRO A 57 16.31 7.64 -3.05
N ARG A 58 15.09 7.11 -3.26
CA ARG A 58 13.99 7.78 -3.98
C ARG A 58 13.05 8.53 -3.02
N GLY A 59 13.33 8.54 -1.73
CA GLY A 59 12.54 9.15 -0.67
C GLY A 59 11.80 8.13 0.19
N HIS A 60 11.40 8.54 1.41
CA HIS A 60 10.66 7.72 2.36
C HIS A 60 9.46 7.01 1.70
N SER A 61 9.48 5.68 1.77
CA SER A 61 8.37 4.82 1.37
C SER A 61 8.07 3.76 2.43
N CYS A 62 6.90 3.14 2.36
CA CYS A 62 6.50 2.05 3.25
C CYS A 62 5.68 0.99 2.49
N LEU A 63 5.75 -0.26 2.95
CA LEU A 63 4.88 -1.34 2.52
C LEU A 63 3.67 -1.42 3.46
N ILE A 64 2.49 -1.25 2.90
CA ILE A 64 1.20 -1.32 3.58
C ILE A 64 0.53 -2.64 3.24
N LEU A 65 0.08 -3.35 4.27
CA LEU A 65 -0.89 -4.44 4.16
C LEU A 65 -2.28 -3.89 4.43
N GLY A 66 -3.21 -4.16 3.52
CA GLY A 66 -4.63 -3.89 3.69
C GLY A 66 -5.47 -5.06 3.21
N PHE A 67 -6.79 -4.98 3.43
CA PHE A 67 -7.74 -6.00 3.03
C PHE A 67 -8.95 -5.38 2.35
N THR A 68 -9.39 -5.98 1.26
CA THR A 68 -10.68 -5.62 0.64
C THR A 68 -11.83 -5.90 1.60
N LYS A 69 -13.04 -5.41 1.30
CA LYS A 69 -14.25 -5.77 2.10
C LYS A 69 -14.51 -7.28 2.16
N GLU A 70 -14.05 -8.03 1.16
CA GLU A 70 -14.16 -9.49 1.10
C GLU A 70 -13.03 -10.20 1.87
N GLY A 71 -12.12 -9.47 2.50
CA GLY A 71 -11.01 -10.02 3.26
C GLY A 71 -9.83 -10.49 2.39
N ARG A 72 -9.76 -10.05 1.12
CA ARG A 72 -8.62 -10.38 0.24
C ARG A 72 -7.44 -9.45 0.55
N PRO A 73 -6.23 -9.97 0.82
CA PRO A 73 -5.07 -9.14 1.15
C PRO A 73 -4.55 -8.38 -0.08
N ILE A 74 -4.08 -7.17 0.15
CA ILE A 74 -3.40 -6.33 -0.85
C ILE A 74 -2.16 -5.72 -0.21
N HIS A 75 -1.04 -5.81 -0.92
CA HIS A 75 0.21 -5.13 -0.60
C HIS A 75 0.36 -3.89 -1.46
N LEU A 76 0.68 -2.76 -0.83
CA LEU A 76 0.89 -1.48 -1.51
C LEU A 76 2.20 -0.86 -1.02
N VAL A 77 3.11 -0.56 -1.93
CA VAL A 77 4.29 0.25 -1.60
C VAL A 77 3.93 1.71 -1.86
N CYS A 78 3.93 2.52 -0.80
CA CYS A 78 3.55 3.93 -0.85
C CYS A 78 4.76 4.83 -0.57
N GLY A 79 5.08 5.72 -1.50
CA GLY A 79 5.94 6.87 -1.27
C GLY A 79 5.20 7.96 -0.49
N VAL A 80 5.81 8.41 0.60
CA VAL A 80 5.22 9.36 1.57
C VAL A 80 6.12 10.55 1.91
N SER A 81 7.30 10.63 1.30
CA SER A 81 8.26 11.71 1.53
C SER A 81 7.81 13.04 0.94
N GLN A 82 7.75 14.09 1.77
CA GLN A 82 7.77 15.52 1.39
C GLN A 82 6.72 16.00 0.35
N GLU A 83 5.82 15.14 -0.08
CA GLU A 83 4.80 15.44 -1.08
C GLU A 83 3.43 15.65 -0.45
N THR A 84 2.64 16.53 -1.04
CA THR A 84 1.24 16.71 -0.69
C THR A 84 0.38 15.54 -1.16
N VAL A 85 0.90 14.65 -2.01
CA VAL A 85 0.21 13.51 -2.64
C VAL A 85 0.89 12.19 -2.25
N VAL A 86 0.10 11.13 -2.08
CA VAL A 86 0.66 9.77 -1.89
C VAL A 86 0.95 9.15 -3.26
N ILE A 87 2.16 8.63 -3.45
CA ILE A 87 2.52 7.91 -4.67
C ILE A 87 2.47 6.42 -4.37
N ILE A 88 1.57 5.69 -5.01
CA ILE A 88 1.54 4.23 -4.92
C ILE A 88 2.48 3.68 -6.01
N ILE A 89 3.61 3.15 -5.56
CA ILE A 89 4.76 2.73 -6.37
C ILE A 89 4.50 1.37 -7.02
N THR A 90 3.93 0.42 -6.27
CA THR A 90 3.49 -0.90 -6.77
C THR A 90 2.35 -1.43 -5.90
N ILE A 91 1.51 -2.31 -6.46
CA ILE A 91 0.34 -2.92 -5.81
C ILE A 91 0.21 -4.36 -6.28
N TYR A 92 0.07 -5.30 -5.36
CA TYR A 92 -0.08 -6.72 -5.71
C TYR A 92 -0.81 -7.51 -4.62
N ARG A 93 -1.27 -8.71 -4.95
CA ARG A 93 -1.77 -9.70 -3.98
C ARG A 93 -0.58 -10.53 -3.47
N PRO A 94 -0.34 -10.58 -2.14
CA PRO A 94 0.82 -11.30 -1.62
C PRO A 94 0.74 -12.81 -1.87
N ASP A 95 1.82 -13.41 -2.37
CA ASP A 95 1.93 -14.86 -2.55
C ASP A 95 2.10 -15.56 -1.18
N PRO A 96 1.25 -16.54 -0.80
CA PRO A 96 1.42 -17.30 0.44
C PRO A 96 2.74 -18.10 0.54
N LYS A 97 3.41 -18.34 -0.59
CA LYS A 97 4.75 -18.94 -0.66
C LYS A 97 5.86 -17.97 -0.29
N GLU A 98 5.61 -16.67 -0.36
CA GLU A 98 6.56 -15.61 0.00
C GLU A 98 6.20 -14.97 1.35
N TRP A 99 4.93 -15.06 1.78
CA TRP A 99 4.43 -14.35 2.95
C TRP A 99 3.78 -15.28 3.98
N ILE A 100 4.13 -15.07 5.26
CA ILE A 100 3.46 -15.67 6.43
C ILE A 100 2.40 -14.68 6.90
N ASN A 101 1.14 -15.10 6.89
CA ASN A 101 -0.02 -14.29 7.27
C ASN A 101 -0.08 -12.91 6.60
N TRP A 102 0.46 -12.82 5.37
CA TRP A 102 0.56 -11.58 4.58
C TRP A 102 1.42 -10.48 5.22
N ARG A 103 2.13 -10.77 6.31
CA ARG A 103 2.82 -9.74 7.12
C ARG A 103 4.32 -9.88 7.13
N LYS A 104 4.79 -11.12 7.19
CA LYS A 104 6.21 -11.43 7.32
C LYS A 104 6.70 -12.19 6.10
N ARG A 105 7.77 -11.71 5.47
CA ARG A 105 8.43 -12.44 4.38
C ARG A 105 8.99 -13.77 4.90
N ARG A 106 8.91 -14.80 4.07
CA ARG A 106 9.63 -16.06 4.25
C ARG A 106 11.08 -15.81 3.81
N GLU A 107 12.00 -15.94 4.75
CA GLU A 107 13.45 -15.96 4.51
C GLU A 107 13.91 -17.35 4.06
#